data_AF-A0A655V5E8-F1
#
_entry.id   AF-A0A655V5E8-F1
#
_cell.length_a   1.000
_cell.length_b   1.000
_cell.length_c   1.000
_cell.angle_alpha   90.00
_cell.angle_beta   90.00
_cell.angle_gamma   90.00
#
_symmetry.space_group_name_H-M   'P 1'
#
loop_
_entity.id
_entity.type
_entity.pdbx_description
1 polymer ?
#
loop_
_entity_poly.entity_id
_entity_poly.type
_entity_poly.pdbx_seq_one_letter_code
_entity_poly.pdbx_strand_id
1 'polypeptide(L)' 'MSNAADPQESAIVKQADAICAYLKCLEELSAGNHEYAQAKKRLDVTLRERHSEEMEYFLQTFAPSFELTLDEIS' A
#
# COMPACT_ATOMS: atom_id res chain seq x y z
N MET A 1 -25.33 20.15 7.03
CA MET A 1 -24.02 19.54 7.31
C MET A 1 -24.25 18.07 7.67
N SER A 2 -24.12 17.15 6.71
CA SER A 2 -24.11 15.72 6.97
C SER A 2 -22.69 15.22 6.70
N ASN A 3 -21.85 15.31 7.73
CA ASN A 3 -20.42 15.01 7.66
C ASN A 3 -20.13 13.50 7.87
N ALA A 4 -21.05 12.63 7.43
CA ALA A 4 -20.78 11.21 7.36
C ALA A 4 -20.30 10.93 5.93
N ALA A 5 -19.00 10.68 5.78
CA ALA A 5 -18.44 10.24 4.50
C ALA A 5 -19.27 9.05 3.98
N ASP A 6 -19.57 9.05 2.68
CA ASP A 6 -20.27 7.93 2.05
C ASP A 6 -19.53 6.63 2.41
N PRO A 7 -20.21 5.54 2.81
CA PRO A 7 -19.57 4.26 3.08
C PRO A 7 -18.60 3.81 1.98
N GLN A 8 -18.89 4.13 0.71
CA GLN A 8 -18.02 3.84 -0.43
C GLN A 8 -16.75 4.71 -0.42
N GLU A 9 -16.89 6.02 -0.21
CA GLU A 9 -15.74 6.93 -0.08
C GLU A 9 -14.86 6.51 1.12
N SER A 10 -15.48 6.14 2.24
CA SER A 10 -14.75 5.67 3.43
C SER A 10 -13.97 4.38 3.17
N ALA A 11 -14.51 3.46 2.36
CA ALA A 11 -13.83 2.24 1.97
C ALA A 11 -12.60 2.54 1.10
N ILE A 12 -12.74 3.41 0.11
CA ILE A 12 -11.64 3.85 -0.77
C ILE A 12 -10.53 4.51 0.05
N VAL A 13 -10.86 5.42 0.96
CA VAL A 13 -9.85 6.09 1.81
C VAL A 13 -9.10 5.09 2.68
N LYS A 14 -9.79 4.08 3.25
CA LYS A 14 -9.12 3.04 4.04
C LYS A 14 -8.26 2.10 3.21
N GLN A 15 -8.65 1.83 1.96
CA GLN A 15 -7.80 1.09 1.02
C GLN A 15 -6.53 1.89 0.70
N ALA A 16 -6.69 3.18 0.38
CA ALA A 16 -5.56 4.07 0.08
C ALA A 16 -4.59 4.18 1.27
N ASP A 17 -5.09 4.31 2.49
CA ASP A 17 -4.28 4.33 3.71
C ASP A 17 -3.44 3.05 3.87
N ALA A 18 -4.05 1.87 3.66
CA ALA A 18 -3.35 0.60 3.70
C ALA A 18 -2.29 0.46 2.60
N ILE A 19 -2.57 0.95 1.38
CA ILE A 19 -1.62 0.98 0.27
C ILE A 19 -0.43 1.88 0.63
N CYS A 20 -0.66 3.09 1.14
CA CYS A 20 0.41 4.01 1.54
C CYS A 20 1.31 3.39 2.62
N ALA A 21 0.71 2.76 3.63
CA ALA A 21 1.47 2.05 4.67
C ALA A 21 2.30 0.90 4.08
N TYR A 22 1.75 0.16 3.11
CA TYR A 22 2.46 -0.91 2.42
C TYR A 22 3.64 -0.40 1.59
N LEU A 23 3.43 0.63 0.78
CA LEU A 23 4.49 1.26 -0.02
C LEU A 23 5.61 1.80 0.87
N LYS A 24 5.28 2.42 2.01
CA LYS A 24 6.28 2.88 2.97
C LYS A 24 7.12 1.71 3.51
N CYS A 25 6.51 0.55 3.75
CA CYS A 25 7.26 -0.64 4.14
C CYS A 25 8.18 -1.13 3.03
N LEU A 26 7.75 -1.08 1.76
CA LEU A 26 8.60 -1.45 0.62
C LEU A 26 9.83 -0.55 0.50
N GLU A 27 9.65 0.77 0.62
CA GLU A 27 10.76 1.74 0.60
C GLU A 27 11.76 1.48 1.73
N GLU A 28 11.27 1.28 2.96
CA GLU A 28 12.13 0.98 4.12
C GLU A 28 12.88 -0.34 3.94
N LEU A 29 12.23 -1.37 3.39
CA LEU A 29 12.87 -2.65 3.09
C LEU A 29 13.93 -2.51 1.99
N SER A 30 13.65 -1.74 0.93
CA SER A 30 14.62 -1.43 -0.13
C SER A 30 15.82 -0.65 0.42
N ALA A 31 15.58 0.25 1.38
CA ALA A 31 16.64 0.96 2.11
C ALA A 31 17.42 0.09 3.12
N GLY A 32 17.09 -1.20 3.24
CA GLY A 32 17.77 -2.16 4.13
C GLY A 32 17.23 -2.19 5.57
N ASN A 33 16.09 -1.55 5.85
CA ASN A 33 15.46 -1.56 7.16
C ASN A 33 14.50 -2.75 7.33
N HIS A 34 15.07 -3.87 7.78
CA HIS A 34 14.34 -5.13 7.95
C HIS A 34 13.32 -5.14 9.10
N GLU A 35 13.27 -4.12 9.96
CA GLU A 35 12.25 -4.01 11.03
C GLU A 35 10.83 -3.96 10.44
N TYR A 36 10.69 -3.42 9.23
CA TYR A 36 9.43 -3.32 8.51
C TYR A 36 8.96 -4.64 7.89
N ALA A 37 9.76 -5.71 7.91
CA ALA A 37 9.36 -7.00 7.34
C ALA A 37 8.13 -7.60 8.06
N GLN A 38 8.02 -7.42 9.38
CA GLN A 38 6.86 -7.87 10.14
C GLN A 38 5.64 -6.98 9.87
N ALA A 39 5.84 -5.67 9.72
CA ALA A 39 4.76 -4.74 9.37
C ALA A 39 4.20 -5.05 7.98
N LYS A 40 5.06 -5.28 6.98
CA LYS A 40 4.66 -5.71 5.63
C LYS A 40 3.78 -6.95 5.67
N LYS A 41 4.16 -8.00 6.40
CA LYS A 41 3.37 -9.23 6.50
C LYS A 41 1.96 -9.00 7.06
N ARG A 42 1.80 -8.07 8.00
CA ARG A 42 0.48 -7.72 8.55
C ARG A 42 -0.33 -6.93 7.52
N LEU A 43 0.31 -6.00 6.83
CA LEU A 43 -0.31 -5.21 5.76
C LEU A 43 -0.72 -6.08 4.57
N ASP A 44 0.05 -7.10 4.19
CA ASP A 44 -0.32 -8.07 3.15
C ASP A 44 -1.67 -8.74 3.46
N VAL A 45 -1.95 -9.05 4.74
CA VAL A 45 -3.25 -9.58 5.17
C VAL A 45 -4.33 -8.52 5.08
N THR A 46 -4.07 -7.30 5.58
CA THR A 46 -5.02 -6.19 5.53
C THR A 46 -5.40 -5.80 4.09
N LEU A 47 -4.44 -5.80 3.16
CA LEU A 47 -4.68 -5.52 1.75
C LEU A 47 -5.55 -6.61 1.12
N ARG A 48 -5.30 -7.89 1.42
CA ARG A 48 -6.14 -9.00 0.96
C ARG A 48 -7.57 -8.94 1.49
N GLU A 49 -7.76 -8.56 2.75
CA GLU A 49 -9.09 -8.40 3.35
C GLU A 49 -9.87 -7.23 2.74
N ARG A 50 -9.15 -6.19 2.29
CA ARG A 50 -9.71 -4.99 1.66
C ARG A 50 -9.60 -5.00 0.14
N HIS A 51 -9.30 -6.16 -0.46
CA HIS A 51 -8.98 -6.30 -1.87
C HIS A 51 -10.12 -5.79 -2.77
N SER A 52 -9.72 -5.11 -3.84
CA SER A 52 -10.56 -4.74 -4.97
C SER A 52 -9.74 -4.79 -6.26
N GLU A 53 -10.41 -4.85 -7.41
CA GLU A 53 -9.74 -4.94 -8.71
C GLU A 53 -8.86 -3.71 -8.97
N GLU A 54 -9.30 -2.53 -8.56
CA GLU A 54 -8.54 -1.29 -8.65
C GLU A 54 -7.31 -1.27 -7.74
N MET A 55 -7.41 -1.83 -6.52
CA MET A 55 -6.27 -1.96 -5.62
C MET A 55 -5.22 -2.92 -6.19
N GLU A 56 -5.66 -4.08 -6.68
CA GLU A 56 -4.76 -5.08 -7.27
C GLU A 56 -4.04 -4.50 -8.49
N TYR A 57 -4.77 -3.82 -9.38
CA TYR A 57 -4.18 -3.14 -10.52
C TYR A 57 -3.15 -2.09 -10.09
N PHE A 58 -3.47 -1.28 -9.08
CA PHE A 58 -2.54 -0.27 -8.56
C PHE A 58 -1.26 -0.90 -8.01
N LEU A 59 -1.39 -1.95 -7.18
CA LEU A 59 -0.24 -2.63 -6.60
C LEU A 59 0.60 -3.32 -7.67
N GLN A 60 0.01 -4.02 -8.63
CA GLN A 60 0.75 -4.68 -9.71
C GLN A 60 1.46 -3.67 -10.63
N THR A 61 0.83 -2.52 -10.90
CA THR A 61 1.35 -1.52 -11.84
C THR A 61 2.40 -0.62 -11.20
N PHE A 62 2.17 -0.17 -9.96
CA PHE A 62 2.98 0.87 -9.32
C PHE A 62 3.88 0.35 -8.20
N ALA A 63 3.47 -0.64 -7.41
CA ALA A 63 4.25 -1.07 -6.24
C ALA A 63 5.67 -1.59 -6.57
N PRO A 64 5.92 -2.32 -7.68
CA PRO A 64 7.28 -2.74 -8.04
C PRO A 64 8.25 -1.56 -8.19
N SER A 65 7.77 -0.39 -8.60
CA SER A 65 8.60 0.81 -8.75
C SER A 65 9.15 1.34 -7.43
N PHE A 66 8.56 0.95 -6.29
CA PHE A 66 9.02 1.32 -4.94
C PHE A 66 10.06 0.35 -4.38
N GLU A 67 10.26 -0.80 -5.03
CA GLU A 67 11.33 -1.74 -4.70
C GLU A 67 12.61 -1.42 -5.48
N LEU A 68 12.48 -0.71 -6.60
CA LEU A 68 13.60 -0.24 -7.42
C LEU A 68 14.46 0.77 -6.65
N THR A 69 15.77 0.60 -6.75
CA THR A 69 16.73 1.59 -6.31
C THR A 69 16.73 2.80 -7.27
N LEU A 70 17.19 3.96 -6.81
CA LEU A 70 17.27 5.18 -7.63
C LEU A 70 17.99 4.96 -8.98
N ASP A 71 18.96 4.05 -9.04
CA ASP A 71 19.69 3.72 -10.27
C ASP A 71 18.84 2.93 -11.29
N GLU A 72 17.81 2.20 -10.83
CA GLU A 72 16.96 1.33 -11.67
C GLU A 72 15.73 2.03 -12.26
N ILE A 73 15.50 3.30 -11.91
CA ILE A 73 14.39 4.14 -12.42
C ILE A 73 14.76 4.84 -13.76
N SER A 74 15.99 4.66 -14.26
CA SER A 74 16.56 5.35 -15.42
C SER A 74 15.94 5.01 -16.78
#